data_AF-A0A2C9L0S2-F1
#
_entry.id   AF-A0A2C9L0S2-F1
#
_cell.length_a   1.000
_cell.length_b   1.000
_cell.length_c   1.000
_cell.angle_alpha   90.00
_cell.angle_beta   90.00
_cell.angle_gamma   90.00
#
_symmetry.space_group_name_H-M   'P 1'
#
loop_
_entity.id
_entity.type
_entity.pdbx_description
1 polymer ?
#
loop_
_entity_poly.entity_id
_entity_poly.type
_entity_poly.pdbx_seq_one_letter_code
_entity_poly.pdbx_strand_id
1 'polypeptide(L)'
;MFYTQLKALSSNNVDTSSLINFTNGIIAGTFTSFITQPADVIKTNMQLYPLKYGRLKTVIPYIYSCGLFGFWRGIIPRSLRRTLMSALSWTVYEEVMKVCDVKT
;
A
#
# COMPACT_ATOMS: atom_id res chain seq x y z
N MET A 1 -3.25 36.97 17.67
CA MET A 1 -2.56 36.39 18.85
C MET A 1 -3.18 35.10 19.40
N PHE A 2 -4.44 34.76 19.09
CA PHE A 2 -5.06 33.51 19.58
C PHE A 2 -4.60 32.25 18.82
N TYR A 3 -4.49 32.33 17.49
CA TYR A 3 -4.03 31.23 16.63
C TYR A 3 -2.62 30.74 16.98
N THR A 4 -1.71 31.66 17.32
CA THR A 4 -0.34 31.31 17.72
C THR A 4 -0.29 30.60 19.08
N GLN A 5 -1.22 30.91 19.99
CA GLN A 5 -1.34 30.23 21.28
C GLN A 5 -1.95 28.82 21.12
N LEU A 6 -2.96 28.65 20.26
CA LEU A 6 -3.49 27.32 19.92
C LEU A 6 -2.47 26.45 19.19
N LYS A 7 -1.70 27.03 18.27
CA LYS A 7 -0.62 26.33 17.58
C LYS A 7 0.51 25.96 18.55
N ALA A 8 0.84 26.80 19.51
CA ALA A 8 1.84 26.50 20.54
C ALA A 8 1.37 25.38 21.50
N LEU A 9 0.09 25.33 21.86
CA LEU A 9 -0.48 24.22 22.65
C LEU A 9 -0.51 22.90 21.87
N SER A 10 -0.77 22.93 20.56
CA SER A 10 -0.79 21.72 19.71
C SER A 10 0.61 21.28 19.24
N SER A 11 1.57 22.19 19.10
CA SER A 11 2.91 21.91 18.56
C SER A 11 3.83 21.20 19.54
N ASN A 12 3.48 21.12 20.84
CA ASN A 12 4.27 20.45 21.87
C ASN A 12 4.23 18.90 21.80
N ASN A 13 3.49 18.30 20.86
CA ASN A 13 3.41 16.85 20.66
C ASN A 13 3.94 16.39 19.28
N VAL A 14 4.52 17.29 18.48
CA VAL A 14 4.99 17.01 17.10
C VAL A 14 6.52 16.83 17.05
N ASP A 15 7.13 16.52 18.19
CA ASP A 15 8.50 15.99 18.28
C ASP A 15 8.48 14.50 18.66
N THR A 16 7.47 13.75 18.24
CA THR A 16 7.64 12.29 18.13
C THR A 16 8.77 12.07 17.14
N SER A 17 9.93 11.64 17.64
CA SER A 17 11.14 11.40 16.84
C SER A 17 10.77 10.80 15.49
N SER A 18 11.32 11.29 14.39
CA SER A 18 10.96 10.86 13.02
C SER A 18 10.93 9.33 12.88
N LEU A 19 11.73 8.61 13.68
CA LEU A 19 11.69 7.17 13.85
C LEU A 19 10.36 6.61 14.37
N ILE A 20 9.75 7.19 15.41
CA ILE A 20 8.47 6.77 15.98
C ILE A 20 7.33 6.96 14.96
N ASN A 21 7.31 8.11 14.27
CA ASN A 21 6.33 8.36 13.21
C ASN A 21 6.54 7.40 12.02
N PHE A 22 7.79 7.12 11.66
CA PHE A 22 8.13 6.15 10.63
C PHE A 22 7.73 4.72 10.99
N THR A 23 7.99 4.27 12.22
CA THR A 23 7.58 2.94 12.70
C THR A 23 6.07 2.82 12.74
N ASN A 24 5.36 3.85 13.19
CA ASN A 24 3.89 3.88 13.18
C ASN A 24 3.35 3.82 11.75
N GLY A 25 3.99 4.52 10.82
CA GLY A 25 3.67 4.46 9.39
C GLY A 25 3.86 3.05 8.80
N ILE A 26 4.97 2.38 9.12
CA ILE A 26 5.22 1.00 8.70
C ILE A 26 4.16 0.06 9.29
N ILE A 27 3.89 0.14 10.59
CA ILE A 27 2.91 -0.72 11.28
C ILE A 27 1.51 -0.51 10.70
N ALA A 28 1.08 0.74 10.55
CA ALA A 28 -0.21 1.07 9.95
C ALA A 28 -0.30 0.58 8.49
N GLY A 29 0.77 0.75 7.71
CA GLY A 29 0.85 0.30 6.32
C GLY A 29 0.81 -1.23 6.18
N THR A 30 1.55 -1.96 7.04
CA THR A 30 1.52 -3.43 7.07
C THR A 30 0.18 -3.96 7.53
N PHE A 31 -0.43 -3.35 8.56
CA PHE A 31 -1.75 -3.73 9.02
C PHE A 31 -2.84 -3.50 7.95
N THR A 32 -2.79 -2.35 7.29
CA THR A 32 -3.66 -2.04 6.14
C THR A 32 -3.46 -3.05 5.01
N SER A 33 -2.21 -3.38 4.70
CA SER A 33 -1.88 -4.38 3.69
C SER A 33 -2.46 -5.74 4.07
N PHE A 34 -2.34 -6.16 5.34
CA PHE A 34 -2.91 -7.42 5.84
C PHE A 34 -4.43 -7.50 5.65
N ILE A 35 -5.15 -6.41 5.96
CA ILE A 35 -6.61 -6.35 5.82
C ILE A 35 -7.04 -6.35 4.35
N THR A 36 -6.31 -5.65 3.49
CA THR A 36 -6.64 -5.51 2.07
C THR A 36 -6.21 -6.70 1.22
N GLN A 37 -5.21 -7.47 1.68
CA GLN A 37 -4.65 -8.63 0.99
C GLN A 37 -5.68 -9.68 0.53
N PRO A 38 -6.61 -10.20 1.37
CA PRO A 38 -7.56 -11.21 0.93
C PRO A 38 -8.50 -10.69 -0.16
N ALA A 39 -8.92 -9.42 -0.08
CA ALA A 39 -9.79 -8.81 -1.08
C ALA A 39 -9.07 -8.67 -2.44
N ASP A 40 -7.80 -8.27 -2.43
CA ASP A 40 -6.97 -8.18 -3.63
C ASP A 40 -6.69 -9.55 -4.26
N VAL A 41 -6.51 -10.59 -3.45
CA VAL A 41 -6.32 -11.97 -3.94
C VAL A 41 -7.59 -12.51 -4.61
N ILE A 42 -8.78 -12.26 -4.03
CA ILE A 42 -10.06 -12.67 -4.63
C ILE A 42 -10.24 -12.00 -6.00
N LYS A 43 -10.00 -10.67 -6.07
CA LYS A 43 -10.12 -9.92 -7.33
C LYS A 43 -9.12 -10.39 -8.39
N THR A 44 -7.86 -10.59 -8.03
CA THR A 44 -6.83 -11.03 -8.98
C THR A 44 -7.09 -12.44 -9.50
N ASN A 45 -7.53 -13.38 -8.66
CA ASN A 45 -7.92 -14.72 -9.12
C ASN A 45 -9.11 -14.69 -10.08
N MET A 46 -10.10 -13.85 -9.79
CA MET A 46 -11.26 -13.65 -10.68
C MET A 46 -10.84 -13.04 -12.03
N GLN A 47 -9.89 -12.12 -12.04
CA GLN A 47 -9.35 -11.51 -13.27
C GLN A 47 -8.46 -12.48 -14.07
N LEU A 48 -7.68 -13.32 -13.41
CA LEU A 48 -6.75 -14.24 -14.08
C LEU A 48 -7.46 -15.46 -14.69
N TYR A 49 -8.58 -15.88 -14.10
CA TYR A 49 -9.34 -17.07 -14.51
C TYR A 49 -10.84 -16.77 -14.72
N PRO A 50 -11.18 -15.88 -15.67
CA PRO A 50 -12.55 -15.41 -15.85
C PRO A 50 -13.53 -16.55 -16.23
N LEU A 51 -13.07 -17.56 -16.96
CA LEU A 51 -13.89 -18.70 -17.41
C LEU A 51 -14.23 -19.71 -16.30
N LYS A 52 -13.38 -19.82 -15.27
CA LYS A 52 -13.53 -20.80 -14.19
C LYS A 52 -14.14 -20.20 -12.92
N TYR A 53 -14.04 -18.87 -12.77
CA TYR A 53 -14.32 -18.15 -11.53
C TYR A 53 -15.13 -16.86 -11.75
N GLY A 54 -16.05 -16.84 -12.70
CA GLY A 54 -16.89 -15.66 -12.99
C GLY A 54 -17.85 -15.23 -11.87
N ARG A 55 -17.95 -15.98 -10.76
CA ARG A 55 -18.86 -15.70 -9.64
C ARG A 55 -18.14 -15.87 -8.30
N LEU A 56 -18.30 -14.88 -7.42
CA LEU A 56 -17.71 -14.87 -6.07
C LEU A 56 -18.04 -16.15 -5.27
N LYS A 57 -19.23 -16.73 -5.48
CA LYS A 57 -19.69 -17.96 -4.82
C LYS A 57 -18.85 -19.20 -5.14
N THR A 58 -18.09 -19.21 -6.25
CA THR A 58 -17.22 -20.34 -6.63
C THR A 58 -15.77 -20.11 -6.19
N VAL A 59 -15.35 -18.84 -6.15
CA VAL A 59 -14.00 -18.42 -5.77
C VAL A 59 -13.75 -18.58 -4.27
N ILE A 60 -14.68 -18.11 -3.45
CA ILE A 60 -14.55 -18.13 -1.99
C ILE A 60 -14.34 -19.55 -1.44
N PRO A 61 -15.17 -20.56 -1.76
CA PRO A 61 -14.95 -21.92 -1.25
C PRO A 61 -13.70 -22.58 -1.84
N TYR A 62 -13.32 -22.26 -3.08
CA TYR A 62 -12.08 -22.78 -3.68
C TYR A 62 -10.85 -22.28 -2.94
N ILE A 63 -10.76 -20.97 -2.67
CA ILE A 63 -9.62 -20.43 -1.93
C ILE A 63 -9.63 -20.91 -0.47
N TYR A 64 -10.81 -21.07 0.13
CA TYR A 64 -10.94 -21.68 1.46
C TYR A 64 -10.44 -23.14 1.49
N SER A 65 -10.65 -23.91 0.42
CA SER A 65 -10.15 -25.29 0.30
C SER A 65 -8.61 -25.37 0.15
N CYS A 66 -7.97 -24.34 -0.38
CA CYS A 66 -6.52 -24.23 -0.47
C CYS A 66 -5.86 -23.70 0.82
N GLY A 67 -6.66 -23.35 1.84
CA GLY A 67 -6.22 -22.85 3.14
C GLY A 67 -5.88 -21.35 3.16
N LEU A 68 -5.83 -20.76 4.36
CA LEU A 68 -5.50 -19.34 4.59
C LEU A 68 -4.11 -18.95 4.05
N PHE A 69 -3.14 -19.88 4.05
CA PHE A 69 -1.82 -19.66 3.46
C PHE A 69 -1.81 -19.68 1.92
N GLY A 70 -2.86 -20.22 1.28
CA GLY A 70 -3.04 -20.17 -0.16
C GLY A 70 -3.20 -18.73 -0.68
N PHE A 71 -3.78 -17.83 0.13
CA PHE A 71 -3.91 -16.41 -0.20
C PHE A 71 -2.57 -15.67 -0.23
N TRP A 72 -1.58 -16.14 0.54
CA TRP A 72 -0.26 -15.50 0.64
C TRP A 72 0.76 -16.07 -0.36
N ARG A 73 0.44 -17.17 -1.05
CA ARG A 73 1.37 -17.84 -1.97
C ARG A 73 1.52 -17.03 -3.25
N GLY A 74 2.62 -16.27 -3.34
CA GLY A 74 2.94 -15.39 -4.48
C GLY A 74 2.78 -13.89 -4.20
N ILE A 75 2.48 -13.49 -2.96
CA ILE A 75 2.43 -12.06 -2.58
C ILE A 75 3.80 -11.38 -2.73
N ILE A 76 4.88 -12.07 -2.38
CA ILE A 76 6.24 -11.52 -2.35
C ILE A 76 6.67 -11.03 -3.75
N PRO A 77 6.62 -11.87 -4.81
CA PRO A 77 6.98 -11.42 -6.15
C PRO A 77 6.03 -10.34 -6.69
N ARG A 78 4.74 -10.37 -6.29
CA ARG A 78 3.77 -9.35 -6.74
C ARG A 78 3.99 -8.00 -6.07
N SER A 79 4.21 -7.98 -4.76
CA SER A 79 4.54 -6.78 -4.00
C SER A 79 5.86 -6.19 -4.46
N LEU A 80 6.89 -7.01 -4.68
CA LEU A 80 8.17 -6.55 -5.23
C LEU A 80 7.98 -5.86 -6.59
N ARG A 81 7.25 -6.49 -7.52
CA ARG A 81 6.97 -5.89 -8.83
C ARG A 81 6.21 -4.56 -8.69
N ARG A 82 5.23 -4.47 -7.78
CA ARG A 82 4.44 -3.25 -7.57
C ARG A 82 5.29 -2.12 -7.00
N THR A 83 6.13 -2.42 -6.01
CA THR A 83 7.05 -1.46 -5.39
C THR A 83 8.11 -0.98 -6.37
N LEU A 84 8.67 -1.88 -7.19
CA LEU A 84 9.64 -1.49 -8.23
C LEU A 84 9.00 -0.56 -9.27
N MET A 85 7.78 -0.88 -9.73
CA MET A 85 7.05 -0.03 -10.67
C MET A 85 6.74 1.36 -10.08
N SER A 86 6.32 1.43 -8.80
CA SER A 86 6.05 2.72 -8.15
C SER A 86 7.33 3.52 -7.92
N ALA A 87 8.42 2.88 -7.52
CA ALA A 87 9.71 3.52 -7.31
C ALA A 87 10.24 4.12 -8.62
N LEU A 88 10.23 3.33 -9.70
CA LEU A 88 10.63 3.80 -11.03
C LEU A 88 9.79 5.00 -11.49
N SER A 89 8.46 4.94 -11.30
CA SER A 89 7.57 6.04 -11.68
C SER A 89 7.90 7.32 -10.92
N TRP A 90 8.17 7.23 -9.62
CA TRP A 90 8.59 8.36 -8.79
C TRP A 90 9.96 8.91 -9.21
N THR A 91 10.93 8.03 -9.46
CA THR A 91 12.26 8.46 -9.92
C THR A 91 12.17 9.19 -11.26
N VAL A 92 11.43 8.65 -12.23
CA VAL A 92 11.24 9.30 -13.54
C VAL A 92 10.55 10.65 -13.37
N TYR A 93 9.52 10.73 -12.52
CA TYR A 93 8.80 11.97 -12.24
C TYR A 93 9.73 13.05 -11.67
N GLU A 94 10.57 12.71 -10.69
CA GLU A 94 11.54 13.63 -10.10
C GLU A 94 12.57 14.12 -11.13
N GLU A 95 13.08 13.22 -11.97
CA GLU A 95 14.06 13.60 -13.01
C GLU A 95 13.43 14.50 -14.08
N VAL A 96 12.21 14.21 -14.52
CA VAL A 96 11.47 15.08 -15.46
C VAL A 96 11.20 16.45 -14.83
N MET A 97 10.80 16.48 -13.56
CA MET A 97 10.52 17.74 -12.88
C MET A 97 11.79 18.58 -12.71
N LYS A 98 12.92 17.98 -12.33
CA LYS A 98 14.22 18.69 -12.25
C LYS A 98 14.64 19.25 -13.60
N VAL A 99 14.45 18.51 -14.70
CA VAL A 99 14.78 18.98 -16.05
C VAL A 99 13.87 20.14 -16.47
N CYS A 100 12.58 20.09 -16.12
CA CYS A 100 11.63 21.18 -16.41
C CYS A 100 11.84 22.40 -15.50
N ASP A 101 12.29 22.22 -14.26
CA ASP A 101 12.53 23.29 -13.28
C ASP A 101 13.88 24.00 -13.51
N VAL A 102 14.83 23.36 -14.21
CA VAL A 102 16.06 24.01 -14.70
C VAL A 102 15.79 24.71 -16.05
N LYS A 103 14.80 25.61 -16.07
CA LYS A 103 14.77 26.72 -17.04
C LYS A 103 13.76 27.81 -16.66
N THR A 104 13.96 28.48 -15.54
CA THR A 104 13.58 29.91 -15.40
C THR A 104 14.58 30.62 -14.51
#